data_AF-A0AAE3YQY4-F1
#
_entry.id   AF-A0AAE3YQY4-F1
#
_cell.length_a   1.000
_cell.length_b   1.000
_cell.length_c   1.000
_cell.angle_alpha   90.00
_cell.angle_beta   90.00
_cell.angle_gamma   90.00
#
_symmetry.space_group_name_H-M   'P 1'
#
loop_
_entity.id
_entity.type
_entity.pdbx_description
1 polymer ?
#
loop_
_entity_poly.entity_id
_entity_poly.type
_entity_poly.pdbx_seq_one_letter_code
_entity_poly.pdbx_strand_id
1 'polypeptide(L)'
;MTEPRDVNAGETPGPAEWLTLPDVAERLGLGISKVHQMIRDRALLAVRRDGIMRVPAELVANGTVLKHLPGVLTLLHDAGYNDQEALEWLYTEDATLPGSPAVALGGPRATEVKRRAQSAGF
;
A
#
# COMPACT_ATOMS: atom_id res chain seq x y z
N MET A 1 15.62 -13.35 27.83
CA MET A 1 15.41 -11.89 27.70
C MET A 1 15.48 -11.61 26.21
N THR A 2 14.41 -11.03 25.68
CA THR A 2 14.04 -10.98 24.26
C THR A 2 15.08 -10.31 23.37
N GLU A 3 15.58 -11.04 22.36
CA GLU A 3 16.08 -10.43 21.12
C GLU A 3 15.29 -11.07 19.96
N PRO A 4 14.37 -10.33 19.32
CA PRO A 4 13.79 -10.79 18.06
C PRO A 4 14.87 -10.64 17.00
N ARG A 5 15.10 -11.74 16.28
CA ARG A 5 16.07 -11.83 15.19
C ARG A 5 15.62 -10.91 14.07
N ASP A 6 16.20 -9.72 14.02
CA ASP A 6 16.11 -8.82 12.89
C ASP A 6 16.97 -9.40 11.76
N VAL A 7 16.33 -10.15 10.87
CA VAL A 7 16.94 -10.64 9.63
C VAL A 7 16.78 -9.58 8.54
N ASN A 8 17.55 -8.51 8.65
CA ASN A 8 17.84 -7.63 7.53
C ASN A 8 18.71 -8.38 6.52
N ALA A 9 18.09 -9.01 5.53
CA ALA A 9 18.75 -9.65 4.40
C ALA A 9 18.07 -9.21 3.09
N GLY A 10 18.70 -8.27 2.38
CA GLY A 10 18.35 -7.87 1.02
C GLY A 10 17.30 -6.76 0.96
N GLU A 11 17.75 -5.56 0.60
CA GLU A 11 16.97 -4.35 0.32
C GLU A 11 15.98 -4.63 -0.83
N THR A 12 14.87 -5.30 -0.51
CA THR A 12 13.74 -5.44 -1.41
C THR A 12 12.90 -4.19 -1.18
N PRO A 13 12.69 -3.32 -2.19
CA PRO A 13 11.92 -2.12 -1.98
C PRO A 13 10.50 -2.55 -1.62
N GLY A 14 10.13 -2.27 -0.37
CA GLY A 14 8.92 -2.76 0.26
C GLY A 14 8.55 -1.86 1.43
N PRO A 15 7.35 -2.03 2.02
CA PRO A 15 6.89 -1.16 3.08
C PRO A 15 7.85 -1.12 4.26
N ALA A 16 8.16 0.09 4.73
CA ALA A 16 8.97 0.28 5.93
C ALA A 16 8.27 -0.28 7.18
N GLU A 17 6.94 -0.22 7.21
CA GLU A 17 6.12 -0.69 8.33
C GLU A 17 4.86 -1.39 7.84
N TRP A 18 4.51 -2.48 8.53
CA TRP A 18 3.35 -3.32 8.24
C TRP A 18 2.38 -3.31 9.42
N LEU A 19 1.15 -2.90 9.15
CA LEU A 19 0.06 -2.86 10.11
C LEU A 19 -0.87 -4.05 9.93
N THR A 20 -1.40 -4.54 11.04
CA THR A 20 -2.50 -5.51 11.00
C THR A 20 -3.83 -4.78 10.86
N LEU A 21 -4.90 -5.50 10.49
CA LEU A 21 -6.24 -4.93 10.43
C LEU A 21 -6.69 -4.19 11.71
N PRO A 22 -6.49 -4.72 12.93
CA PRO A 22 -6.79 -3.98 14.16
C PRO A 22 -5.92 -2.73 14.33
N ASP A 23 -4.64 -2.78 14.00
CA ASP A 23 -3.75 -1.60 14.04
C ASP A 23 -4.23 -0.49 13.09
N VAL A 24 -4.64 -0.86 11.88
CA VAL A 24 -5.21 0.10 10.91
C VAL A 24 -6.52 0.67 11.44
N ALA A 25 -7.36 -0.16 12.06
CA ALA A 25 -8.60 0.28 12.68
C ALA A 25 -8.34 1.32 13.77
N GLU A 26 -7.36 1.08 14.65
CA GLU A 26 -6.94 2.03 15.68
C GLU A 26 -6.35 3.32 15.09
N ARG A 27 -5.43 3.22 14.11
CA ARG A 27 -4.84 4.40 13.45
C ARG A 27 -5.86 5.27 12.73
N LEU A 28 -6.85 4.66 12.10
CA LEU A 28 -7.92 5.37 11.41
C LEU A 28 -9.03 5.83 12.36
N GLY A 29 -9.06 5.35 13.61
CA GLY A 29 -10.18 5.52 14.52
C GLY A 29 -11.48 4.91 13.99
N LEU A 30 -11.38 3.85 13.19
CA LEU A 30 -12.50 3.16 12.55
C LEU A 30 -12.67 1.75 13.13
N GLY A 31 -13.86 1.16 12.99
CA GLY A 31 -14.04 -0.25 13.34
C GLY A 31 -13.37 -1.19 12.33
N ILE A 32 -12.88 -2.35 12.80
CA ILE A 32 -12.27 -3.40 11.95
C ILE A 32 -13.18 -3.79 10.77
N SER A 33 -14.50 -3.84 10.98
CA SER A 33 -15.46 -4.10 9.91
C SER A 33 -15.40 -3.08 8.77
N LYS A 34 -15.12 -1.80 9.11
CA LYS A 34 -14.97 -0.73 8.13
C LYS A 34 -13.64 -0.83 7.40
N VAL A 35 -12.57 -1.25 8.06
CA VAL A 35 -11.29 -1.57 7.40
C VAL A 35 -11.47 -2.70 6.39
N HIS A 36 -12.16 -3.78 6.76
CA HIS A 36 -12.50 -4.86 5.81
C HIS A 36 -13.34 -4.36 4.62
N GLN A 37 -14.30 -3.46 4.88
CA GLN A 37 -15.08 -2.85 3.83
C GLN A 37 -14.22 -2.00 2.90
N MET A 38 -13.29 -1.21 3.43
CA MET A 38 -12.35 -0.41 2.62
C MET A 38 -11.45 -1.28 1.74
N ILE A 39 -11.03 -2.45 2.24
CA ILE A 39 -10.26 -3.41 1.43
C ILE A 39 -11.14 -3.96 0.30
N ARG A 40 -12.38 -4.34 0.60
CA ARG A 40 -13.34 -4.80 -0.41
C ARG A 40 -13.66 -3.74 -1.46
N ASP A 41 -13.80 -2.50 -1.03
CA ASP A 41 -14.08 -1.33 -1.88
C ASP A 41 -12.82 -0.85 -2.61
N ARG A 42 -11.68 -1.54 -2.45
CA ARG A 42 -10.37 -1.17 -3.01
C ARG A 42 -9.91 0.24 -2.61
N ALA A 43 -10.41 0.73 -1.49
CA ALA A 43 -9.96 1.97 -0.88
C ALA A 43 -8.66 1.79 -0.07
N LEU A 44 -8.37 0.55 0.34
CA LEU A 44 -7.17 0.19 1.09
C LEU A 44 -6.58 -1.12 0.53
N LEU A 45 -5.27 -1.15 0.32
CA LEU A 45 -4.58 -2.38 -0.10
C LEU A 45 -4.22 -3.23 1.13
N ALA A 46 -4.56 -4.51 1.08
CA ALA A 46 -4.13 -5.49 2.08
C ALA A 46 -3.60 -6.73 1.37
N VAL A 47 -2.44 -7.21 1.79
CA VAL A 47 -1.83 -8.42 1.25
C VAL A 47 -1.73 -9.48 2.33
N ARG A 48 -1.81 -10.75 1.92
CA ARG A 48 -1.65 -11.87 2.85
C ARG A 48 -0.18 -12.25 2.94
N ARG A 49 0.48 -11.90 4.05
CA ARG A 49 1.85 -12.34 4.37
C ARG A 49 1.83 -13.32 5.53
N ASP A 50 2.46 -14.48 5.34
CA ASP A 50 2.55 -15.54 6.36
C ASP A 50 1.17 -15.97 6.90
N GLY A 51 0.16 -15.95 6.02
CA GLY A 51 -1.22 -16.29 6.34
C GLY A 51 -2.05 -15.17 6.97
N ILE A 52 -1.44 -14.02 7.30
CA ILE A 52 -2.08 -12.89 7.97
C ILE A 52 -2.26 -11.72 7.00
N MET A 53 -3.42 -11.07 7.02
CA MET A 53 -3.63 -9.83 6.26
C MET A 53 -2.85 -8.69 6.90
N ARG A 54 -1.94 -8.11 6.11
CA ARG A 54 -1.14 -6.96 6.50
C ARG A 54 -1.33 -5.83 5.50
N VAL A 55 -1.33 -4.62 6.04
CA VAL A 55 -1.53 -3.37 5.32
C VAL A 55 -0.26 -2.54 5.49
N PRO A 56 0.31 -2.00 4.42
CA PRO A 56 1.45 -1.09 4.54
C PRO A 56 1.06 0.19 5.28
N ALA A 57 1.83 0.56 6.30
CA ALA A 57 1.58 1.75 7.11
C ALA A 57 1.59 3.05 6.29
N GLU A 58 2.41 3.10 5.25
CA GLU A 58 2.56 4.28 4.38
C GLU A 58 1.28 4.62 3.60
N LEU A 59 0.41 3.64 3.38
CA LEU A 59 -0.90 3.85 2.73
C LEU A 59 -1.90 4.55 3.66
N VAL A 60 -1.58 4.63 4.95
CA VAL A 60 -2.37 5.29 5.99
C VAL A 60 -1.62 6.53 6.46
N ALA A 61 -2.05 7.70 6.00
CA ALA A 61 -1.44 8.98 6.33
C ALA A 61 -2.41 9.89 7.10
N ASN A 62 -1.92 10.57 8.14
CA ASN A 62 -2.71 11.53 8.94
C ASN A 62 -4.04 10.96 9.49
N GLY A 63 -4.07 9.68 9.85
CA GLY A 63 -5.29 9.01 10.33
C GLY A 63 -6.34 8.74 9.24
N THR A 64 -5.96 8.82 7.97
CA THR A 64 -6.82 8.49 6.82
C THR A 64 -6.04 7.69 5.77
N VAL A 65 -6.74 7.02 4.85
CA VAL A 65 -6.09 6.44 3.67
C VAL A 65 -5.66 7.52 2.69
N LEU A 66 -4.57 7.28 1.98
CA LEU A 66 -4.10 8.16 0.92
C LEU A 66 -5.23 8.45 -0.10
N LYS A 67 -5.61 9.72 -0.23
CA LYS A 67 -6.74 10.16 -1.09
C LYS A 67 -6.66 9.70 -2.54
N HIS A 68 -5.45 9.43 -3.04
CA HIS A 68 -5.19 9.03 -4.42
C HIS A 68 -5.03 7.52 -4.59
N LEU A 69 -4.87 6.77 -3.50
CA LEU A 69 -4.68 5.32 -3.51
C LEU A 69 -5.86 4.57 -4.13
N PRO A 70 -7.14 4.84 -3.78
CA PRO A 70 -8.26 4.08 -4.35
C PRO A 70 -8.32 4.15 -5.88
N GLY A 71 -7.97 5.32 -6.44
CA GLY A 71 -7.92 5.52 -7.89
C GLY A 71 -6.81 4.72 -8.55
N VAL A 72 -5.62 4.64 -7.92
CA VAL A 72 -4.50 3.84 -8.43
C VAL A 72 -4.81 2.34 -8.33
N LEU A 73 -5.35 1.89 -7.20
CA LEU A 73 -5.72 0.47 -7.02
C LEU A 73 -6.80 0.05 -8.01
N THR A 74 -7.75 0.92 -8.33
CA THR A 74 -8.77 0.64 -9.34
C THR A 74 -8.16 0.48 -10.73
N LEU A 75 -7.20 1.35 -11.10
CA LEU A 75 -6.49 1.26 -12.38
C LEU A 75 -5.65 -0.01 -12.50
N LEU A 76 -4.89 -0.35 -11.46
CA LEU A 76 -4.09 -1.57 -11.42
C LEU A 76 -4.98 -2.82 -11.49
N HIS A 77 -6.11 -2.81 -10.78
CA HIS A 77 -7.06 -3.91 -10.86
C HIS A 77 -7.71 -4.03 -12.25
N ASP A 78 -8.05 -2.91 -12.89
CA ASP A 78 -8.59 -2.91 -14.26
C ASP A 78 -7.56 -3.44 -15.27
N ALA A 79 -6.27 -3.17 -15.01
CA ALA A 79 -5.13 -3.74 -15.71
C ALA A 79 -4.89 -5.25 -15.41
N GLY A 80 -5.66 -5.85 -14.51
CA GLY A 80 -5.56 -7.27 -14.14
C GLY A 80 -4.58 -7.59 -13.00
N TYR A 81 -4.04 -6.57 -12.31
CA TYR A 81 -3.10 -6.76 -11.20
C TYR A 81 -3.84 -7.26 -9.95
N ASN A 82 -3.26 -8.24 -9.27
CA ASN A 82 -3.74 -8.68 -7.97
C ASN A 82 -3.20 -7.81 -6.81
N ASP A 83 -3.66 -8.02 -5.58
CA ASP A 83 -3.24 -7.19 -4.43
C ASP A 83 -1.71 -7.22 -4.19
N GLN A 84 -1.07 -8.37 -4.44
CA GLN A 84 0.36 -8.53 -4.28
C GLN A 84 1.15 -7.85 -5.40
N GLU A 85 0.67 -7.94 -6.64
CA GLU A 85 1.26 -7.21 -7.78
C GLU A 85 1.05 -5.71 -7.65
N ALA A 86 -0.11 -5.26 -7.15
CA ALA A 86 -0.38 -3.86 -6.89
C ALA A 86 0.54 -3.32 -5.79
N LEU A 87 0.81 -4.12 -4.74
CA LEU A 87 1.81 -3.80 -3.74
C LEU A 87 3.19 -3.68 -4.38
N GLU A 88 3.61 -4.71 -5.13
CA GLU A 88 4.92 -4.71 -5.78
C GLU A 88 5.07 -3.50 -6.69
N TRP A 89 4.07 -3.17 -7.49
CA TRP A 89 4.05 -1.97 -8.33
C TRP A 89 4.16 -0.67 -7.52
N LEU A 90 3.47 -0.58 -6.38
CA LEU A 90 3.51 0.60 -5.50
C LEU A 90 4.88 0.81 -4.84
N TYR A 91 5.63 -0.27 -4.64
CA TYR A 91 6.92 -0.25 -3.96
C TYR A 91 8.10 -0.37 -4.91
N THR A 92 7.87 -0.79 -6.16
CA THR A 92 8.89 -0.85 -7.20
C THR A 92 9.38 0.57 -7.47
N GLU A 93 10.64 0.81 -7.16
CA GLU A 93 11.30 2.06 -7.48
C GLU A 93 11.46 2.17 -8.99
N ASP A 94 11.09 3.33 -9.52
CA ASP A 94 11.26 3.61 -10.93
C ASP A 94 12.38 4.64 -11.05
N ALA A 95 13.39 4.35 -11.88
CA ALA A 95 14.53 5.24 -12.08
C ALA A 95 14.14 6.66 -12.55
N THR A 96 12.91 6.84 -13.04
CA THR A 96 12.36 8.12 -13.47
C THR A 96 11.60 8.89 -12.37
N LEU A 97 11.41 8.32 -11.18
CA LEU A 97 10.77 8.97 -10.04
C LEU A 97 11.63 8.79 -8.77
N PRO A 98 12.03 9.87 -8.09
CA PRO A 98 12.78 9.71 -6.85
C PRO A 98 11.88 9.13 -5.76
N GLY A 99 12.14 7.86 -5.41
CA GLY A 99 11.42 7.07 -4.41
C GLY A 99 10.31 6.17 -4.98
N SER A 100 9.60 5.50 -4.09
CA SER A 100 8.51 4.58 -4.46
C SER A 100 7.19 5.32 -4.75
N PRO A 101 6.33 4.78 -5.64
CA PRO A 101 4.98 5.29 -5.87
C PRO A 101 4.13 5.43 -4.60
N ALA A 102 4.30 4.52 -3.63
CA ALA A 102 3.66 4.58 -2.31
C ALA A 102 3.97 5.88 -1.57
N VAL A 103 5.24 6.29 -1.53
CA VAL A 103 5.68 7.56 -0.91
C VAL A 103 5.20 8.75 -1.75
N ALA A 104 5.27 8.64 -3.08
CA ALA A 104 4.86 9.70 -3.99
C ALA A 104 3.34 10.01 -3.92
N LEU A 105 2.51 9.02 -3.57
CA LEU A 105 1.07 9.18 -3.35
C LEU A 105 0.74 10.06 -2.13
N GLY A 106 1.62 10.08 -1.13
CA GLY A 106 1.50 10.95 0.06
C GLY A 106 1.84 12.41 -0.19
N GLY A 107 2.48 12.71 -1.33
CA GLY A 107 3.02 14.03 -1.65
C GLY A 107 2.37 14.71 -2.88
N PRO A 108 2.99 15.80 -3.38
CA PRO A 108 2.50 16.53 -4.56
C PRO A 108 2.62 15.74 -5.88
N ARG A 109 3.25 14.56 -5.86
CA ARG A 109 3.54 13.74 -7.04
C ARG A 109 2.50 12.68 -7.35
N ALA A 110 1.39 12.63 -6.61
CA ALA A 110 0.34 11.64 -6.81
C ALA A 110 -0.27 11.64 -8.23
N THR A 111 -0.28 12.78 -8.92
CA THR A 111 -0.71 12.88 -10.33
C THR A 111 0.17 12.03 -11.26
N GLU A 112 1.48 12.02 -11.02
CA GLU A 112 2.42 11.25 -11.84
C GLU A 112 2.27 9.74 -11.59
N VAL A 113 2.00 9.35 -10.34
CA VAL A 113 1.68 7.95 -10.00
C VAL A 113 0.42 7.49 -10.72
N LYS A 114 -0.65 8.30 -10.74
CA LYS A 114 -1.88 7.98 -11.48
C LYS A 114 -1.64 7.79 -12.97
N ARG A 115 -0.85 8.67 -13.59
CA ARG A 115 -0.51 8.57 -15.02
C ARG A 115 0.18 7.25 -15.34
N ARG A 116 1.06 6.77 -14.46
CA ARG A 116 1.75 5.49 -14.63
C ARG A 116 0.84 4.30 -14.40
N ALA A 117 -0.03 4.36 -13.40
CA ALA A 117 -1.01 3.31 -13.16
C ALA A 117 -1.94 3.14 -14.37
N GLN A 118 -2.26 4.24 -15.08
CA GLN A 118 -2.96 4.18 -16.36
C GLN A 118 -2.10 3.50 -17.43
N SER A 119 -0.82 3.87 -17.58
CA SER A 119 0.08 3.21 -18.55
C SER A 119 0.32 1.72 -18.27
N ALA A 120 0.19 1.26 -17.03
CA ALA A 120 0.31 -0.16 -16.69
C ALA A 120 -0.87 -1.01 -17.16
N GLY A 121 -2.01 -0.38 -17.52
CA GLY A 121 -3.22 -1.05 -17.97
C GLY A 121 -3.51 -0.99 -19.47
N PHE A 122 -2.60 -0.42 -20.27
CA PHE A 122 -2.73 -0.34 -21.74
C PHE A 122 -1.67 -1.16 -22.46
#